data_AF-A0A2M9Z948-F1
#
_entry.id   AF-A0A2M9Z948-F1
#
_cell.length_a   1.000
_cell.length_b   1.000
_cell.length_c   1.000
_cell.angle_alpha   90.00
_cell.angle_beta   90.00
_cell.angle_gamma   90.00
#
_symmetry.space_group_name_H-M   'P 1'
#
loop_
_entity.id
_entity.type
_entity.pdbx_description
1 polymer ?
#
loop_
_entity_poly.entity_id
_entity_poly.type
_entity_poly.pdbx_seq_one_letter_code
_entity_poly.pdbx_strand_id
1 'polypeptide(L)'
;MKKFVVLIISFIISLPIYAENFYSLYGFRIDQSMKTAEKELGEVAKEHVFEDGYKAFFFRKKGHIVVLETEPSQPERIWSIQVEGENVPSDRGLNGVIPGDPKSKVISTFGTPEQEKKAVNSMDQKESPNTSILTYYQNGNFSFEIKDGKVSSIKLVLRLEKSPKETPDPWDFISALKSKNESLQIRLLAGDPVFNATGTELYPQESMLTFLRRKDIRDFLYLPGGVSELTEADLFNSNMRFFDKGGFGWVIRYARNRKVFEFVYVKPYDEWLLWEINTFSDETNSP
;
A
#
# COMPACT_ATOMS: atom_id res chain seq x y z
N MET A 1 34.96 -46.83 25.31
CA MET A 1 34.10 -45.64 25.58
C MET A 1 33.33 -45.28 24.33
N LYS A 2 32.01 -45.38 24.35
CA LYS A 2 31.12 -45.09 23.20
C LYS A 2 31.03 -43.58 23.00
N LYS A 3 31.37 -43.08 21.81
CA LYS A 3 31.19 -41.68 21.43
C LYS A 3 29.71 -41.42 21.18
N PHE A 4 29.11 -40.57 22.00
CA PHE A 4 27.77 -40.02 21.77
C PHE A 4 27.83 -39.06 20.58
N VAL A 5 27.09 -39.37 19.52
CA VAL A 5 26.79 -38.42 18.44
C VAL A 5 25.64 -37.54 18.95
N VAL A 6 25.93 -36.27 19.20
CA VAL A 6 24.89 -35.27 19.48
C VAL A 6 24.36 -34.79 18.13
N LEU A 7 23.18 -35.29 17.76
CA LEU A 7 22.41 -34.82 16.62
C LEU A 7 21.72 -33.51 17.04
N ILE A 8 22.27 -32.36 16.66
CA ILE A 8 21.59 -31.07 16.79
C ILE A 8 20.53 -31.03 15.68
N ILE A 9 19.30 -31.42 16.01
CA ILE A 9 18.14 -31.15 15.16
C ILE A 9 17.82 -29.66 15.33
N SER A 10 18.33 -28.84 14.42
CA SER A 10 17.87 -27.46 14.27
C SER A 10 16.44 -27.49 13.75
N PHE A 11 15.48 -27.44 14.67
CA PHE A 11 14.08 -27.18 14.35
C PHE A 11 13.98 -25.71 13.92
N ILE A 12 14.19 -25.45 12.63
CA ILE A 12 13.78 -24.18 12.02
C ILE A 12 12.26 -24.23 12.02
N ILE A 13 11.64 -23.71 13.09
CA ILE A 13 10.22 -23.38 13.08
C ILE A 13 10.10 -22.24 12.08
N SER A 14 9.87 -22.58 10.82
CA SER A 14 9.36 -21.65 9.82
C SER A 14 7.95 -21.28 10.26
N LEU A 15 7.86 -20.27 11.14
CA LEU A 15 6.58 -19.63 11.41
C LEU A 15 6.01 -19.25 10.05
N PRO A 16 4.75 -19.59 9.74
CA PRO A 16 4.11 -19.06 8.54
C PRO A 16 4.19 -17.54 8.63
N ILE A 17 5.01 -16.95 7.76
CA ILE A 17 4.96 -15.52 7.49
C ILE A 17 3.62 -15.34 6.80
N TYR A 18 2.59 -15.07 7.60
CA TYR A 18 1.28 -14.80 7.06
C TYR A 18 1.39 -13.54 6.20
N ALA A 19 1.04 -13.67 4.91
CA ALA A 19 0.98 -12.53 4.02
C ALA A 19 0.03 -11.49 4.62
N GLU A 20 0.53 -10.30 4.94
CA GLU A 20 -0.32 -9.17 5.35
C GLU A 20 -1.02 -8.56 4.12
N ASN A 21 -2.08 -7.79 4.33
CA ASN A 21 -2.67 -6.98 3.28
C ASN A 21 -1.63 -5.97 2.74
N PHE A 22 -1.55 -5.88 1.42
CA PHE A 22 -0.80 -4.84 0.74
C PHE A 22 -1.79 -3.82 0.18
N TYR A 23 -1.39 -2.56 0.12
CA TYR A 23 -2.28 -1.51 -0.39
C TYR A 23 -1.70 -0.81 -1.60
N SER A 24 -0.55 -1.26 -2.11
CA SER A 24 0.08 -0.67 -3.26
C SER A 24 0.70 -1.68 -4.21
N LEU A 25 0.54 -1.39 -5.49
CA LEU A 25 1.20 -2.10 -6.59
C LEU A 25 1.49 -1.06 -7.68
N TYR A 26 2.62 -1.20 -8.38
CA TYR A 26 3.07 -0.23 -9.37
C TYR A 26 3.26 1.20 -8.84
N GLY A 27 3.43 1.34 -7.52
CA GLY A 27 3.53 2.61 -6.81
C GLY A 27 2.21 3.31 -6.51
N PHE A 28 1.10 2.89 -7.11
CA PHE A 28 -0.23 3.38 -6.80
C PHE A 28 -0.78 2.71 -5.56
N ARG A 29 -1.57 3.45 -4.78
CA ARG A 29 -2.31 2.92 -3.64
C ARG A 29 -3.74 2.58 -4.05
N ILE A 30 -4.32 1.52 -3.47
CA ILE A 30 -5.78 1.37 -3.41
C ILE A 30 -6.37 2.61 -2.73
N ASP A 31 -7.56 3.03 -3.16
CA ASP A 31 -8.28 4.25 -2.76
C ASP A 31 -7.65 5.56 -3.29
N GLN A 32 -6.50 5.51 -3.96
CA GLN A 32 -5.96 6.70 -4.64
C GLN A 32 -6.86 7.13 -5.82
N SER A 33 -6.92 8.43 -6.09
CA SER A 33 -7.73 8.97 -7.19
C SER A 33 -7.32 8.43 -8.56
N MET A 34 -8.31 8.01 -9.36
CA MET A 34 -8.12 7.63 -10.76
C MET A 34 -7.55 8.78 -11.61
N LYS A 35 -7.94 10.03 -11.31
CA LYS A 35 -7.41 11.22 -11.99
C LYS A 35 -5.89 11.33 -11.82
N THR A 36 -5.39 11.02 -10.63
CA THR A 36 -3.95 11.00 -10.34
C THR A 36 -3.24 9.91 -11.14
N ALA A 37 -3.86 8.74 -11.27
CA ALA A 37 -3.32 7.65 -12.06
C ALA A 37 -3.30 7.94 -13.56
N GLU A 38 -4.37 8.49 -14.14
CA GLU A 38 -4.42 8.90 -15.55
C GLU A 38 -3.35 9.93 -15.88
N LYS A 39 -3.09 10.87 -14.96
CA LYS A 39 -2.05 11.89 -15.15
C LYS A 39 -0.63 11.32 -15.28
N GLU A 40 -0.27 10.30 -14.48
CA GLU A 40 1.05 9.65 -14.57
C GLU A 40 1.09 8.54 -15.64
N LEU A 41 0.03 7.75 -15.75
CA LEU A 41 0.00 6.60 -16.65
C LEU A 41 -0.26 6.99 -18.11
N GLY A 42 -0.84 8.18 -18.35
CA GLY A 42 -1.21 8.65 -19.67
C GLY A 42 -2.59 8.17 -20.08
N GLU A 43 -2.88 8.21 -21.38
CA GLU A 43 -4.19 7.86 -21.93
C GLU A 43 -4.54 6.39 -21.68
N VAL A 44 -5.81 6.16 -21.33
CA VAL A 44 -6.40 4.84 -21.21
C VAL A 44 -6.43 4.19 -22.59
N ALA A 45 -5.71 3.08 -22.75
CA ALA A 45 -5.65 2.33 -24.00
C ALA A 45 -6.93 1.52 -24.26
N LYS A 46 -7.61 1.09 -23.20
CA LYS A 46 -8.88 0.37 -23.26
C LYS A 46 -9.64 0.57 -21.94
N GLU A 47 -10.96 0.72 -22.03
CA GLU A 47 -11.87 0.60 -20.90
C GLU A 47 -12.72 -0.67 -21.08
N HIS A 48 -13.00 -1.37 -19.99
CA HIS A 48 -13.96 -2.46 -19.96
C HIS A 48 -14.92 -2.25 -18.81
N VAL A 49 -16.21 -2.34 -19.07
CA VAL A 49 -17.26 -2.28 -18.05
C VAL A 49 -17.80 -3.69 -17.85
N PHE A 50 -17.73 -4.17 -16.63
CA PHE A 50 -18.25 -5.47 -16.22
C PHE A 50 -19.78 -5.40 -15.99
N GLU A 51 -20.45 -6.55 -16.00
CA GLU A 51 -21.91 -6.62 -15.83
C GLU A 51 -22.40 -6.11 -14.48
N ASP A 52 -21.55 -6.21 -13.44
CA ASP A 52 -21.80 -5.69 -12.10
C ASP A 52 -21.48 -4.19 -11.95
N GLY A 53 -21.13 -3.53 -13.05
CA GLY A 53 -20.84 -2.10 -13.12
C GLY A 53 -19.41 -1.72 -12.75
N TYR A 54 -18.56 -2.67 -12.35
CA TYR A 54 -17.14 -2.40 -12.17
C TYR A 54 -16.54 -1.95 -13.51
N LYS A 55 -15.47 -1.16 -13.45
CA LYS A 55 -14.74 -0.72 -14.63
C LYS A 55 -13.27 -1.06 -14.52
N ALA A 56 -12.67 -1.55 -15.60
CA ALA A 56 -11.24 -1.75 -15.75
C ALA A 56 -10.65 -0.80 -16.79
N PHE A 57 -9.63 -0.05 -16.40
CA PHE A 57 -8.88 0.89 -17.22
C PHE A 57 -7.49 0.33 -17.50
N PHE A 58 -7.16 0.14 -18.77
CA PHE A 58 -5.92 -0.48 -19.20
C PHE A 58 -4.94 0.59 -19.69
N PHE A 59 -3.76 0.65 -19.07
CA PHE A 59 -2.67 1.56 -19.42
C PHE A 59 -1.51 0.78 -20.01
N ARG A 60 -1.19 1.03 -21.28
CA ARG A 60 -0.09 0.34 -21.97
C ARG A 60 1.22 1.06 -21.69
N LYS A 61 2.22 0.30 -21.22
CA LYS A 61 3.61 0.73 -21.08
C LYS A 61 4.51 -0.09 -21.99
N LYS A 62 5.81 0.24 -22.02
CA LYS A 62 6.79 -0.49 -22.84
C LYS A 62 7.03 -1.87 -22.24
N GLY A 63 6.33 -2.88 -22.78
CA GLY A 63 6.50 -4.30 -22.41
C GLY A 63 5.46 -4.84 -21.43
N HIS A 64 4.72 -3.99 -20.72
CA HIS A 64 3.72 -4.41 -19.73
C HIS A 64 2.47 -3.52 -19.78
N ILE A 65 1.44 -3.96 -19.08
CA ILE A 65 0.16 -3.26 -18.91
C ILE A 65 -0.09 -3.09 -17.41
N VAL A 66 -0.61 -1.92 -17.05
CA VAL A 66 -1.19 -1.67 -15.72
C VAL A 66 -2.69 -1.60 -15.91
N VAL A 67 -3.44 -2.33 -15.10
CA VAL A 67 -4.90 -2.32 -15.09
C VAL A 67 -5.36 -1.79 -13.75
N LEU A 68 -6.18 -0.74 -13.77
CA LEU A 68 -6.81 -0.20 -12.58
C LEU A 68 -8.30 -0.47 -12.66
N GLU A 69 -8.88 -1.01 -11.60
CA GLU A 69 -10.33 -1.22 -11.53
C GLU A 69 -10.97 -0.26 -10.53
N THR A 70 -12.18 0.19 -10.82
CA THR A 70 -13.02 1.00 -9.93
C THR A 70 -14.32 0.26 -9.66
N GLU A 71 -14.87 0.41 -8.45
CA GLU A 71 -16.19 -0.11 -8.12
C GLU A 71 -17.31 0.90 -8.47
N PRO A 72 -18.56 0.47 -8.70
CA PRO A 72 -19.66 1.36 -9.08
C PRO A 72 -19.94 2.47 -8.07
N SER A 73 -19.78 2.18 -6.77
CA SER A 73 -20.09 3.12 -5.70
C SER A 73 -19.04 4.23 -5.55
N GLN A 74 -17.82 3.99 -6.07
CA GLN A 74 -16.67 4.88 -5.96
C GLN A 74 -15.90 4.91 -7.30
N PRO A 75 -16.51 5.44 -8.37
CA PRO A 75 -15.94 5.36 -9.72
C PRO A 75 -14.67 6.20 -9.92
N GLU A 76 -14.34 7.07 -8.96
CA GLU A 76 -13.14 7.92 -9.01
C GLU A 76 -11.96 7.37 -8.20
N ARG A 77 -12.12 6.20 -7.56
CA ARG A 77 -11.16 5.61 -6.61
C ARG A 77 -10.68 4.25 -7.10
N ILE A 78 -9.38 4.01 -7.00
CA ILE A 78 -8.78 2.72 -7.35
C ILE A 78 -9.25 1.65 -6.36
N TRP A 79 -9.97 0.65 -6.85
CA TRP A 79 -10.42 -0.51 -6.09
C TRP A 79 -9.45 -1.69 -6.20
N SER A 80 -8.86 -1.88 -7.39
CA SER A 80 -7.90 -2.94 -7.66
C SER A 80 -6.81 -2.45 -8.60
N ILE A 81 -5.61 -3.02 -8.43
CA ILE A 81 -4.45 -2.77 -9.26
C ILE A 81 -3.95 -4.11 -9.77
N GLN A 82 -3.73 -4.24 -11.07
CA GLN A 82 -3.09 -5.40 -11.69
C GLN A 82 -1.96 -4.94 -12.60
N VAL A 83 -0.87 -5.72 -12.62
CA VAL A 83 0.24 -5.52 -13.55
C VAL A 83 0.52 -6.84 -14.25
N GLU A 84 0.67 -6.79 -15.57
CA GLU A 84 0.90 -7.95 -16.43
C GLU A 84 1.95 -7.62 -17.50
N GLY A 85 2.74 -8.61 -17.90
CA GLY A 85 3.66 -8.52 -19.03
C GLY A 85 5.13 -8.52 -18.61
N GLU A 86 5.99 -7.91 -19.41
CA GLU A 86 7.43 -7.89 -19.21
C GLU A 86 7.95 -6.47 -18.92
N ASN A 87 9.17 -6.37 -18.39
CA ASN A 87 9.84 -5.08 -18.12
C ASN A 87 9.12 -4.20 -17.10
N VAL A 88 8.44 -4.79 -16.12
CA VAL A 88 7.93 -4.06 -14.94
C VAL A 88 9.14 -3.61 -14.11
N PRO A 89 9.25 -2.32 -13.73
CA PRO A 89 10.35 -1.85 -12.89
C PRO A 89 10.40 -2.62 -11.56
N SER A 90 11.61 -2.98 -11.11
CA SER A 90 11.80 -3.82 -9.92
C SER A 90 11.24 -3.22 -8.62
N ASP A 91 11.19 -1.90 -8.55
CA ASP A 91 10.64 -1.14 -7.42
C ASP A 91 9.12 -0.91 -7.53
N ARG A 92 8.49 -1.40 -8.59
CA ARG A 92 7.04 -1.31 -8.85
C ARG A 92 6.31 -2.64 -8.72
N GLY A 93 7.02 -3.69 -8.28
CA GLY A 93 6.46 -4.99 -7.94
C GLY A 93 5.77 -5.03 -6.57
N LEU A 94 5.25 -6.21 -6.22
CA LEU A 94 4.72 -6.48 -4.88
C LEU A 94 5.83 -7.05 -4.01
N ASN A 95 6.31 -6.28 -3.04
CA ASN A 95 7.42 -6.67 -2.16
C ASN A 95 8.65 -7.22 -2.93
N GLY A 96 9.00 -6.57 -4.05
CA GLY A 96 10.12 -6.95 -4.92
C GLY A 96 9.86 -8.12 -5.88
N VAL A 97 8.66 -8.70 -5.89
CA VAL A 97 8.22 -9.67 -6.91
C VAL A 97 7.57 -8.93 -8.07
N ILE A 98 8.00 -9.24 -9.29
CA ILE A 98 7.51 -8.66 -10.53
C ILE A 98 7.13 -9.76 -11.55
N PRO A 99 6.29 -9.45 -12.55
CA PRO A 99 6.13 -10.31 -13.72
C PRO A 99 7.48 -10.71 -14.34
N GLY A 100 7.61 -11.99 -14.69
CA GLY A 100 8.82 -12.64 -15.15
C GLY A 100 9.60 -13.40 -14.05
N ASP A 101 9.38 -13.08 -12.78
CA ASP A 101 10.00 -13.81 -11.66
C ASP A 101 9.52 -15.27 -11.60
N PRO A 102 10.35 -16.20 -11.10
CA PRO A 102 9.93 -17.59 -10.95
C PRO A 102 8.91 -17.75 -9.82
N LYS A 103 8.01 -18.73 -9.95
CA LYS A 103 7.07 -19.12 -8.89
C LYS A 103 7.75 -19.34 -7.53
N SER A 104 8.98 -19.88 -7.52
CA SER A 104 9.74 -20.08 -6.29
C SER A 104 10.00 -18.78 -5.52
N LYS A 105 10.18 -17.64 -6.21
CA LYS A 105 10.37 -16.34 -5.58
C LYS A 105 9.10 -15.88 -4.86
N VAL A 106 7.93 -16.09 -5.48
CA VAL A 106 6.63 -15.82 -4.85
C VAL A 106 6.52 -16.58 -3.54
N ILE A 107 6.79 -17.90 -3.57
CA ILE A 107 6.70 -18.77 -2.39
C ILE A 107 7.72 -18.37 -1.32
N SER A 108 8.95 -18.01 -1.70
CA SER A 108 9.95 -17.56 -0.73
C SER A 108 9.61 -16.22 -0.09
N THR A 109 8.90 -15.34 -0.80
CA THR A 109 8.55 -14.00 -0.32
C THR A 109 7.26 -13.99 0.50
N PHE A 110 6.25 -14.75 0.09
CA PHE A 110 4.89 -14.70 0.67
C PHE A 110 4.46 -16.00 1.36
N GLY A 111 5.30 -17.03 1.33
CA GLY A 111 4.94 -18.36 1.80
C GLY A 111 4.05 -19.14 0.81
N THR A 112 3.55 -20.29 1.27
CA THR A 112 2.66 -21.15 0.49
C THR A 112 1.32 -20.45 0.23
N PRO A 113 0.82 -20.43 -1.02
CA PRO A 113 -0.49 -19.85 -1.31
C PRO A 113 -1.61 -20.67 -0.67
N GLU A 114 -2.71 -20.00 -0.37
CA GLU A 114 -3.89 -20.64 0.23
C GLU A 114 -4.56 -21.59 -0.77
N GLN A 115 -4.59 -21.19 -2.03
CA GLN A 115 -5.09 -21.98 -3.13
C GLN A 115 -4.21 -21.77 -4.35
N GLU A 116 -3.93 -22.86 -5.04
CA GLU A 116 -3.48 -22.85 -6.42
C GLU A 116 -4.58 -23.47 -7.28
N LYS A 117 -5.14 -22.70 -8.20
CA LYS A 117 -6.15 -23.19 -9.16
C LYS A 117 -5.66 -22.97 -10.57
N LYS A 118 -6.10 -23.80 -11.51
CA LYS A 118 -5.82 -23.55 -12.93
C LYS A 118 -6.53 -22.28 -13.38
N ALA A 119 -5.87 -21.48 -14.21
CA ALA A 119 -6.52 -20.33 -14.82
C ALA A 119 -7.51 -20.81 -15.88
N VAL A 120 -8.68 -20.18 -15.92
CA VAL A 120 -9.75 -20.50 -16.87
C VAL A 120 -10.01 -19.25 -17.71
N ASN A 121 -10.07 -19.41 -19.03
CA ASN A 121 -10.41 -18.33 -19.93
C ASN A 121 -11.90 -17.99 -19.79
N SER A 122 -12.21 -16.73 -19.56
CA SER A 122 -13.58 -16.26 -19.34
C SER A 122 -14.49 -16.43 -20.55
N MET A 123 -13.95 -16.43 -21.78
CA MET A 123 -14.75 -16.52 -23.00
C MET A 123 -15.23 -17.93 -23.32
N ASP A 124 -14.39 -18.95 -23.12
CA ASP A 124 -14.69 -20.33 -23.51
C ASP A 124 -14.72 -21.32 -22.33
N GLN A 125 -14.47 -20.83 -21.10
CA GLN A 125 -14.42 -21.61 -19.87
C GLN A 125 -13.40 -22.75 -19.89
N LYS A 126 -12.41 -22.70 -20.80
CA LYS A 126 -11.34 -23.71 -20.88
C LYS A 126 -10.15 -23.32 -20.00
N GLU A 127 -9.51 -24.34 -19.46
CA GLU A 127 -8.26 -24.17 -18.74
C GLU A 127 -7.18 -23.61 -19.67
N SER A 128 -6.48 -22.58 -19.22
CA SER A 128 -5.31 -22.05 -19.90
C SER A 128 -4.12 -22.98 -19.69
N PRO A 129 -3.49 -23.50 -20.76
CA PRO A 129 -2.37 -24.42 -20.63
C PRO A 129 -1.22 -23.81 -19.82
N ASN A 130 -0.68 -24.60 -18.88
CA ASN A 130 0.43 -24.21 -18.00
C ASN A 130 0.22 -22.91 -17.20
N THR A 131 -1.04 -22.51 -16.99
CA THR A 131 -1.37 -21.31 -16.23
C THR A 131 -2.09 -21.66 -14.94
N SER A 132 -1.60 -21.17 -13.81
CA SER A 132 -2.25 -21.28 -12.50
C SER A 132 -2.37 -19.92 -11.82
N ILE A 133 -3.31 -19.80 -10.90
CA ILE A 133 -3.53 -18.63 -10.07
C ILE A 133 -3.25 -19.04 -8.62
N LEU A 134 -2.29 -18.37 -8.01
CA LEU A 134 -1.96 -18.47 -6.58
C LEU A 134 -2.70 -17.37 -5.83
N THR A 135 -3.51 -17.71 -4.83
CA THR A 135 -4.27 -16.73 -4.05
C THR A 135 -3.76 -16.60 -2.62
N TYR A 136 -3.69 -15.37 -2.13
CA TYR A 136 -3.31 -14.99 -0.77
C TYR A 136 -4.37 -14.03 -0.22
N TYR A 137 -5.58 -14.53 0.01
CA TYR A 137 -6.83 -13.79 0.26
C TYR A 137 -7.44 -14.00 1.66
N GLN A 138 -7.07 -15.07 2.35
CA GLN A 138 -7.40 -15.28 3.75
C GLN A 138 -6.58 -14.35 4.62
N ASN A 139 -5.29 -14.16 4.35
CA ASN A 139 -4.44 -13.31 5.19
C ASN A 139 -3.98 -12.03 4.48
N GLY A 140 -3.95 -12.04 3.14
CA GLY A 140 -3.66 -10.87 2.32
C GLY A 140 -4.83 -10.53 1.41
N ASN A 141 -4.50 -9.82 0.33
CA ASN A 141 -5.46 -9.30 -0.63
C ASN A 141 -4.96 -9.32 -2.08
N PHE A 142 -4.08 -10.27 -2.39
CA PHE A 142 -3.45 -10.37 -3.71
C PHE A 142 -3.46 -11.78 -4.29
N SER A 143 -3.25 -11.85 -5.60
CA SER A 143 -3.00 -13.08 -6.32
C SER A 143 -1.90 -12.92 -7.36
N PHE A 144 -1.27 -14.04 -7.69
CA PHE A 144 -0.31 -14.15 -8.77
C PHE A 144 -0.86 -15.09 -9.82
N GLU A 145 -0.82 -14.70 -11.09
CA GLU A 145 -0.92 -15.65 -12.18
C GLU A 145 0.49 -16.16 -12.51
N ILE A 146 0.62 -17.48 -12.60
CA ILE A 146 1.84 -18.17 -12.99
C ILE A 146 1.59 -18.81 -14.35
N LYS A 147 2.40 -18.47 -15.34
CA LYS A 147 2.41 -19.07 -16.66
C LYS A 147 3.79 -19.63 -16.96
N ASP A 148 3.84 -20.91 -17.37
CA ASP A 148 5.10 -21.60 -17.70
C ASP A 148 6.16 -21.48 -16.57
N GLY A 149 5.69 -21.55 -15.31
CA GLY A 149 6.53 -21.48 -14.11
C GLY A 149 6.98 -20.08 -13.66
N LYS A 150 6.57 -19.02 -14.37
CA LYS A 150 6.90 -17.62 -14.06
C LYS A 150 5.65 -16.80 -13.78
N VAL A 151 5.81 -15.74 -12.99
CA VAL A 151 4.74 -14.75 -12.76
C VAL A 151 4.38 -14.08 -14.08
N SER A 152 3.15 -14.22 -14.55
CA SER A 152 2.63 -13.49 -15.71
C SER A 152 1.91 -12.22 -15.29
N SER A 153 1.18 -12.25 -14.17
CA SER A 153 0.52 -11.09 -13.62
C SER A 153 0.46 -11.11 -12.08
N ILE A 154 0.32 -9.91 -11.51
CA ILE A 154 0.11 -9.68 -10.08
C ILE A 154 -1.17 -8.84 -9.97
N LYS A 155 -2.13 -9.26 -9.15
CA LYS A 155 -3.35 -8.48 -8.87
C LYS A 155 -3.48 -8.23 -7.37
N LEU A 156 -3.79 -7.00 -7.02
CA LEU A 156 -4.11 -6.52 -5.68
C LEU A 156 -5.56 -6.02 -5.68
N VAL A 157 -6.36 -6.41 -4.69
CA VAL A 157 -7.79 -6.02 -4.59
C VAL A 157 -8.05 -5.45 -3.21
N LEU A 158 -8.94 -4.46 -3.08
CA LEU A 158 -9.34 -4.01 -1.75
C LEU A 158 -9.98 -5.16 -0.96
N ARG A 159 -9.44 -5.43 0.23
CA ARG A 159 -10.03 -6.31 1.23
C ARG A 159 -9.82 -5.67 2.60
N LEU A 160 -10.86 -5.70 3.41
CA LEU A 160 -10.84 -5.14 4.75
C LEU A 160 -9.94 -5.97 5.66
N GLU A 161 -9.21 -5.31 6.56
CA GLU A 161 -8.56 -6.01 7.68
C GLU A 161 -9.58 -6.81 8.51
N LYS A 162 -9.22 -8.04 8.88
CA LYS A 162 -10.07 -8.94 9.68
C LYS A 162 -10.30 -8.44 11.12
N SER A 163 -9.39 -7.62 11.62
CA SER A 163 -9.38 -7.17 13.02
C SER A 163 -8.85 -5.74 13.07
N PRO A 164 -9.66 -4.76 12.61
CA PRO A 164 -9.23 -3.37 12.56
C PRO A 164 -8.97 -2.83 13.97
N LYS A 165 -7.96 -1.96 14.11
CA LYS A 165 -7.68 -1.27 15.37
C LYS A 165 -8.85 -0.35 15.76
N GLU A 166 -9.13 -0.25 17.05
CA GLU A 166 -10.14 0.68 17.56
C GLU A 166 -9.71 2.15 17.38
N THR A 167 -8.42 2.43 17.59
CA THR A 167 -7.80 3.75 17.47
C THR A 167 -6.49 3.67 16.67
N PRO A 168 -6.04 4.75 16.00
CA PRO A 168 -4.72 4.78 15.38
C PRO A 168 -3.62 4.76 16.43
N ASP A 169 -2.51 4.09 16.12
CA ASP A 169 -1.31 4.12 16.95
C ASP A 169 -0.49 5.39 16.63
N PRO A 170 -0.15 6.23 17.64
CA PRO A 170 0.71 7.39 17.47
C PRO A 170 2.08 7.09 16.84
N TRP A 171 2.56 5.85 16.88
CA TRP A 171 3.92 5.52 16.44
C TRP A 171 3.97 4.79 15.10
N ASP A 172 2.86 4.31 14.56
CA ASP A 172 2.85 3.49 13.35
C ASP A 172 3.55 4.20 12.19
N PHE A 173 3.12 5.43 11.86
CA PHE A 173 3.67 6.15 10.72
C PHE A 173 5.11 6.61 10.95
N ILE A 174 5.43 7.11 12.14
CA ILE A 174 6.80 7.54 12.49
C ILE A 174 7.76 6.35 12.43
N SER A 175 7.34 5.17 12.90
CA SER A 175 8.12 3.93 12.84
C SER A 175 8.29 3.46 11.38
N ALA A 176 7.26 3.59 10.56
CA ALA A 176 7.35 3.32 9.13
C ALA A 176 8.36 4.23 8.41
N LEU A 177 8.42 5.52 8.77
CA LEU A 177 9.46 6.43 8.29
C LEU A 177 10.86 5.98 8.75
N LYS A 178 11.04 5.68 10.04
CA LYS A 178 12.34 5.27 10.61
C LYS A 178 12.87 3.97 9.99
N SER A 179 11.99 3.02 9.69
CA SER A 179 12.36 1.76 9.00
C SER A 179 12.71 1.95 7.52
N LYS A 180 12.36 3.11 6.94
CA LYS A 180 12.49 3.41 5.50
C LYS A 180 11.74 2.41 4.59
N ASN A 181 10.75 1.71 5.13
CA ASN A 181 9.92 0.79 4.37
C ASN A 181 8.80 1.55 3.67
N GLU A 182 9.00 1.87 2.39
CA GLU A 182 8.04 2.61 1.57
C GLU A 182 6.68 1.90 1.47
N SER A 183 6.65 0.57 1.41
CA SER A 183 5.39 -0.18 1.36
C SER A 183 4.57 0.01 2.65
N LEU A 184 5.24 0.04 3.81
CA LEU A 184 4.57 0.29 5.09
C LEU A 184 4.12 1.75 5.20
N GLN A 185 4.92 2.70 4.71
CA GLN A 185 4.52 4.11 4.65
C GLN A 185 3.27 4.29 3.79
N ILE A 186 3.23 3.70 2.60
CA ILE A 186 2.07 3.77 1.71
C ILE A 186 0.85 3.09 2.35
N ARG A 187 1.02 1.95 3.03
CA ARG A 187 -0.07 1.24 3.73
C ARG A 187 -0.79 2.12 4.75
N LEU A 188 -0.05 2.96 5.47
CA LEU A 188 -0.60 3.79 6.55
C LEU A 188 -1.22 5.11 6.10
N LEU A 189 -1.05 5.49 4.82
CA LEU A 189 -1.60 6.73 4.27
C LEU A 189 -2.98 6.49 3.65
N ALA A 190 -3.82 7.53 3.64
CA ALA A 190 -5.03 7.56 2.84
C ALA A 190 -4.72 7.53 1.33
N GLY A 191 -5.74 7.34 0.47
CA GLY A 191 -5.55 7.34 -0.99
C GLY A 191 -4.90 8.61 -1.55
N ASP A 192 -5.31 9.78 -1.03
CA ASP A 192 -4.77 11.10 -1.42
C ASP A 192 -4.54 11.96 -0.16
N PRO A 193 -3.44 11.74 0.59
CA PRO A 193 -3.13 12.50 1.79
C PRO A 193 -2.71 13.93 1.46
N VAL A 194 -2.76 14.79 2.47
CA VAL A 194 -2.37 16.20 2.38
C VAL A 194 -1.29 16.49 3.41
N PHE A 195 -0.10 16.87 2.96
CA PHE A 195 0.98 17.33 3.84
C PHE A 195 1.05 18.84 3.78
N ASN A 196 0.72 19.50 4.90
CA ASN A 196 0.77 20.95 5.03
C ASN A 196 2.07 21.37 5.74
N ALA A 197 3.05 21.76 4.94
CA ALA A 197 4.32 22.29 5.40
C ALA A 197 4.22 23.82 5.48
N THR A 198 3.97 24.37 6.67
CA THR A 198 3.95 25.82 6.92
C THR A 198 3.10 26.63 5.91
N GLY A 199 1.86 26.18 5.66
CA GLY A 199 0.91 26.86 4.78
C GLY A 199 0.98 26.45 3.31
N THR A 200 1.90 25.56 2.93
CA THR A 200 1.93 24.95 1.58
C THR A 200 1.33 23.55 1.64
N GLU A 201 0.22 23.35 0.94
CA GLU A 201 -0.41 22.03 0.79
C GLU A 201 0.27 21.22 -0.31
N LEU A 202 0.72 20.03 0.05
CA LEU A 202 1.33 19.06 -0.85
C LEU A 202 0.46 17.80 -0.86
N TYR A 203 0.00 17.41 -2.05
CA TYR A 203 -0.82 16.21 -2.25
C TYR A 203 -0.32 15.43 -3.47
N PRO A 204 -0.59 14.11 -3.56
CA PRO A 204 -0.16 13.32 -4.69
C PRO A 204 -0.73 13.84 -6.00
N GLN A 205 0.17 14.01 -6.98
CA GLN A 205 -0.17 14.31 -8.38
C GLN A 205 0.36 13.21 -9.32
N GLU A 206 0.74 12.11 -8.70
CA GLU A 206 1.43 10.93 -9.21
C GLU A 206 1.14 9.77 -8.23
N SER A 207 1.56 8.57 -8.57
CA SER A 207 1.62 7.40 -7.71
C SER A 207 2.18 7.74 -6.34
N MET A 208 1.60 7.16 -5.28
CA MET A 208 2.01 7.40 -3.91
C MET A 208 3.51 7.18 -3.68
N LEU A 209 4.09 6.16 -4.33
CA LEU A 209 5.52 5.91 -4.27
C LEU A 209 6.34 7.08 -4.83
N THR A 210 5.95 7.61 -5.99
CA THR A 210 6.64 8.75 -6.59
C THR A 210 6.46 10.01 -5.73
N PHE A 211 5.25 10.24 -5.20
CA PHE A 211 4.95 11.33 -4.27
C PHE A 211 5.87 11.31 -3.04
N LEU A 212 5.99 10.16 -2.35
CA LEU A 212 6.86 10.00 -1.18
C LEU A 212 8.35 10.19 -1.49
N ARG A 213 8.75 10.00 -2.75
CA ARG A 213 10.14 10.17 -3.20
C ARG A 213 10.46 11.60 -3.67
N ARG A 214 9.46 12.47 -3.85
CA ARG A 214 9.69 13.87 -4.20
C ARG A 214 10.53 14.57 -3.15
N LYS A 215 11.41 15.47 -3.60
CA LYS A 215 12.39 16.14 -2.72
C LYS A 215 11.70 16.92 -1.59
N ASP A 216 10.67 17.71 -1.90
CA ASP A 216 9.91 18.49 -0.94
C ASP A 216 9.23 17.61 0.13
N ILE A 217 8.65 16.48 -0.28
CA ILE A 217 8.06 15.49 0.63
C ILE A 217 9.14 14.83 1.49
N ARG A 218 10.24 14.40 0.87
CA ARG A 218 11.37 13.81 1.61
C ARG A 218 11.97 14.78 2.60
N ASP A 219 12.09 16.05 2.23
CA ASP A 219 12.61 17.09 3.09
C ASP A 219 11.69 17.29 4.30
N PHE A 220 10.39 17.37 4.08
CA PHE A 220 9.38 17.47 5.13
C PHE A 220 9.40 16.28 6.10
N LEU A 221 9.57 15.06 5.58
CA LEU A 221 9.53 13.83 6.40
C LEU A 221 10.86 13.54 7.10
N TYR A 222 12.01 13.77 6.45
CA TYR A 222 13.30 13.20 6.85
C TYR A 222 14.42 14.17 7.19
N LEU A 223 14.33 15.46 6.85
CA LEU A 223 15.36 16.42 7.26
C LEU A 223 15.31 16.70 8.77
N PRO A 224 16.37 17.30 9.35
CA PRO A 224 16.36 17.72 10.74
C PRO A 224 15.14 18.59 11.09
N GLY A 225 14.45 18.24 12.17
CA GLY A 225 13.16 18.85 12.54
C GLY A 225 11.96 18.41 11.67
N GLY A 226 12.11 17.35 10.87
CA GLY A 226 11.06 16.70 10.11
C GLY A 226 10.29 15.66 10.91
N VAL A 227 9.27 15.06 10.29
CA VAL A 227 8.33 14.13 10.93
C VAL A 227 9.01 12.90 11.54
N SER A 228 10.03 12.36 10.87
CA SER A 228 10.74 11.16 11.32
C SER A 228 11.56 11.34 12.60
N GLU A 229 11.85 12.59 13.01
CA GLU A 229 12.58 12.86 14.24
C GLU A 229 11.71 12.82 15.49
N LEU A 230 10.38 12.84 15.34
CA LEU A 230 9.44 12.82 16.47
C LEU A 230 9.64 11.57 17.36
N THR A 231 9.46 11.79 18.66
CA THR A 231 9.69 10.83 19.75
C THR A 231 8.54 10.86 20.75
N GLU A 232 8.46 9.84 21.61
CA GLU A 232 7.42 9.75 22.65
C GLU A 232 7.29 10.98 23.54
N ALA A 233 8.41 11.64 23.84
CA ALA A 233 8.42 12.88 24.63
C ALA A 233 7.76 14.06 23.90
N ASP A 234 7.66 14.00 22.57
CA ASP A 234 7.02 15.04 21.76
C ASP A 234 5.48 14.88 21.72
N LEU A 235 4.93 13.69 22.01
CA LEU A 235 3.49 13.44 21.98
C LEU A 235 2.79 14.15 23.15
N PHE A 236 1.83 15.03 22.85
CA PHE A 236 1.14 15.79 23.90
C PHE A 236 -0.38 15.78 23.82
N ASN A 237 -0.98 15.38 22.69
CA ASN A 237 -2.44 15.25 22.58
C ASN A 237 -2.85 14.14 21.59
N SER A 238 -3.94 13.46 21.89
CA SER A 238 -4.56 12.43 21.06
C SER A 238 -6.06 12.41 21.33
N ASN A 239 -6.88 12.83 20.37
CA ASN A 239 -8.32 12.96 20.56
C ASN A 239 -9.12 12.77 19.27
N MET A 240 -10.37 12.35 19.41
CA MET A 240 -11.32 12.35 18.30
C MET A 240 -11.75 13.80 17.97
N ARG A 241 -11.95 14.08 16.68
CA ARG A 241 -12.43 15.38 16.17
C ARG A 241 -13.56 15.14 15.16
N PHE A 242 -14.57 16.00 15.20
CA PHE A 242 -15.60 16.09 14.16
C PHE A 242 -15.23 17.19 13.17
N PHE A 243 -15.37 16.91 11.88
CA PHE A 243 -15.09 17.88 10.81
C PHE A 243 -16.40 18.46 10.27
N ASP A 244 -16.38 19.78 10.00
CA ASP A 244 -17.57 20.54 9.59
C ASP A 244 -18.26 20.01 8.32
N LYS A 245 -17.53 19.26 7.48
CA LYS A 245 -18.03 18.72 6.20
C LYS A 245 -18.17 17.19 6.16
N GLY A 246 -18.40 16.55 7.31
CA GLY A 246 -19.12 15.27 7.32
C GLY A 246 -18.31 14.02 7.65
N GLY A 247 -17.38 14.11 8.61
CA GLY A 247 -16.72 12.93 9.15
C GLY A 247 -16.27 13.12 10.61
N PHE A 248 -15.91 12.01 11.24
CA PHE A 248 -15.08 12.00 12.44
C PHE A 248 -13.68 11.51 12.05
N GLY A 249 -12.68 11.99 12.74
CA GLY A 249 -11.32 11.52 12.62
C GLY A 249 -10.64 11.51 13.97
N TRP A 250 -9.44 10.97 13.97
CA TRP A 250 -8.59 10.96 15.15
C TRP A 250 -7.40 11.88 14.90
N VAL A 251 -7.13 12.76 15.85
CA VAL A 251 -6.07 13.75 15.76
C VAL A 251 -5.00 13.42 16.78
N ILE A 252 -3.76 13.29 16.32
CA ILE A 252 -2.58 13.05 17.17
C ILE A 252 -1.64 14.23 17.01
N ARG A 253 -1.21 14.84 18.10
CA ARG A 253 -0.35 16.04 18.08
C ARG A 253 0.96 15.83 18.79
N TYR A 254 2.02 16.31 18.15
CA TYR A 254 3.37 16.32 18.68
C TYR A 254 3.91 17.76 18.73
N ALA A 255 4.59 18.13 19.79
CA ALA A 255 5.20 19.44 19.96
C ALA A 255 6.70 19.30 20.13
N ARG A 256 7.47 19.92 19.23
CA ARG A 256 8.93 19.89 19.27
C ARG A 256 9.49 21.22 18.77
N ASN A 257 10.42 21.80 19.50
CA ASN A 257 11.12 23.04 19.10
C ASN A 257 10.17 24.18 18.66
N ARG A 258 9.07 24.40 19.41
CA ARG A 258 8.01 25.40 19.10
C ARG A 258 7.28 25.16 17.77
N LYS A 259 7.31 23.93 17.26
CA LYS A 259 6.53 23.48 16.12
C LYS A 259 5.56 22.39 16.57
N VAL A 260 4.31 22.52 16.16
CA VAL A 260 3.29 21.51 16.36
C VAL A 260 3.11 20.74 15.06
N PHE A 261 3.13 19.41 15.16
CA PHE A 261 2.76 18.47 14.11
C PHE A 261 1.41 17.88 14.47
N GLU A 262 0.42 18.03 13.61
CA GLU A 262 -0.91 17.46 13.78
C GLU A 262 -1.13 16.39 12.71
N PHE A 263 -1.31 15.15 13.14
CA PHE A 263 -1.62 14.03 12.27
C PHE A 263 -3.12 13.78 12.35
N VAL A 264 -3.79 13.81 11.20
CA VAL A 264 -5.23 13.59 11.10
C VAL A 264 -5.47 12.24 10.45
N TYR A 265 -6.08 11.34 11.20
CA TYR A 265 -6.47 10.02 10.75
C TYR A 265 -7.97 9.97 10.48
N VAL A 266 -8.33 9.28 9.41
CA VAL A 266 -9.72 8.92 9.09
C VAL A 266 -9.87 7.41 9.01
N LYS A 267 -11.11 6.94 9.03
CA LYS A 267 -11.42 5.51 9.05
C LYS A 267 -12.21 5.03 7.81
N PRO A 268 -11.69 5.19 6.58
CA PRO A 268 -12.33 4.57 5.43
C PRO A 268 -12.19 3.05 5.54
N TYR A 269 -13.23 2.31 5.16
CA TYR A 269 -13.19 0.85 5.11
C TYR A 269 -12.76 0.17 6.43
N ASP A 270 -13.17 0.75 7.56
CA ASP A 270 -12.80 0.31 8.92
C ASP A 270 -11.30 0.35 9.27
N GLU A 271 -10.45 0.97 8.46
CA GLU A 271 -9.01 1.09 8.70
C GLU A 271 -8.60 2.53 9.00
N TRP A 272 -7.80 2.74 10.04
CA TRP A 272 -7.27 4.07 10.34
C TRP A 272 -6.12 4.43 9.41
N LEU A 273 -6.35 5.42 8.55
CA LEU A 273 -5.38 5.91 7.58
C LEU A 273 -5.04 7.37 7.86
N LEU A 274 -3.75 7.69 7.76
CA LEU A 274 -3.25 9.05 7.88
C LEU A 274 -3.64 9.85 6.62
N TRP A 275 -4.55 10.79 6.80
CA TRP A 275 -4.97 11.72 5.74
C TRP A 275 -4.08 12.95 5.75
N GLU A 276 -3.97 13.64 6.89
CA GLU A 276 -3.25 14.93 6.92
C GLU A 276 -2.05 14.89 7.85
N ILE A 277 -0.99 15.58 7.45
CA ILE A 277 0.09 16.00 8.35
C ILE A 277 0.21 17.51 8.26
N ASN A 278 -0.28 18.19 9.28
CA ASN A 278 -0.25 19.63 9.35
C ASN A 278 0.87 20.11 10.27
N THR A 279 1.51 21.23 9.92
CA THR A 279 2.54 21.85 10.75
C THR A 279 2.27 23.32 10.99
N PHE A 280 2.38 23.72 12.26
CA PHE A 280 2.11 25.08 12.72
C PHE A 280 3.20 25.53 13.69
N SER A 281 3.45 26.85 13.76
CA SER A 281 4.21 27.43 14.87
C SER A 281 3.38 27.40 16.14
N ASP A 282 4.00 27.02 17.25
CA ASP A 282 3.40 27.15 18.57
C ASP A 282 3.41 28.64 18.97
N GLU A 283 2.36 29.37 18.60
CA GLU A 283 2.16 30.76 19.04
C GLU A 283 1.77 30.85 20.52
N THR A 284 1.47 29.71 21.16
CA THR A 284 1.05 29.60 22.55
C THR A 284 2.21 29.27 23.48
N ASN A 285 3.19 30.19 23.55
CA ASN A 285 4.02 30.48 24.74
C ASN A 285 5.02 31.59 24.38
N SER A 286 4.51 32.80 24.15
CA SER A 286 5.33 33.99 24.37
C SER A 286 5.42 34.22 25.88
N PRO A 287 6.63 34.33 26.47
CA PRO A 287 6.78 34.66 27.90
C PRO A 287 6.21 36.03 28.25
#